data_AF-A0AAI9UP17-F1
#
_entry.id   AF-A0AAI9UP17-F1
#
_cell.length_a   1.000
_cell.length_b   1.000
_cell.length_c   1.000
_cell.angle_alpha   90.00
_cell.angle_beta   90.00
_cell.angle_gamma   90.00
#
_symmetry.space_group_name_H-M   'P 1'
#
loop_
_entity.id
_entity.type
_entity.pdbx_description
1 polymer ?
#
loop_
_entity_poly.entity_id
_entity_poly.type
_entity_poly.pdbx_seq_one_letter_code
_entity_poly.pdbx_strand_id
1 'polypeptide(L)'
;MQHPLLSIAFLASLASGYWLPETLGKDQFKTCVVPKSKGDDAPTILSTVKSCGSNSRVVFSAGTEYSLLTPLKFSGLTNVEFQIEGNLTLSDDPAAVSAVVNNRSIYPGHWITVANSKGVTFTASNAQGGGWINGHGDKWWSSANVSSNNGRPHMFSFGVTSLRLRGLKILNPVAWCFSISGQDVYMTDTVLDARSKTAFPFNTDGIDVGGSDIVIDGWTSWNGDDIINVSPPAVNVTMRNVVGYGTHGISVSCASGSGSGYLFENAEIHDSLLGARFKGSVGTTCQISDVTWRNFTITNTAYPIHFIEDYVDQEKGAAGKDASLAAFAKNFRWENIKAHTGSGLKDGSCTSSPCWSQSLGASTKKGLYLMCKDAAHCQDFTFKDITLVAADGSAGEMECVGLEGATGLGIPCTNGTLTGGK
;
A
#
# COMPACT_ATOMS: atom_id res chain seq x y z
N MET A 1 19.12 30.62 -14.81
CA MET A 1 17.65 30.82 -14.81
C MET A 1 17.12 30.15 -13.56
N GLN A 2 16.60 30.94 -12.62
CA GLN A 2 16.10 30.49 -11.32
C GLN A 2 14.75 29.77 -11.52
N HIS A 3 14.65 28.53 -11.06
CA HIS A 3 13.38 27.81 -11.00
C HIS A 3 12.51 28.41 -9.88
N PRO A 4 11.22 28.71 -10.12
CA PRO A 4 10.35 29.20 -9.07
C PRO A 4 9.96 28.04 -8.14
N LEU A 5 10.11 28.27 -6.83
CA LEU A 5 9.56 27.44 -5.78
C LEU A 5 8.03 27.48 -5.88
N LEU A 6 7.43 26.34 -6.23
CA LEU A 6 5.99 26.15 -6.17
C LEU A 6 5.60 26.05 -4.68
N SER A 7 4.94 27.08 -4.14
CA SER A 7 4.32 27.00 -2.81
C SER A 7 3.17 26.01 -2.85
N ILE A 8 3.36 24.85 -2.22
CA ILE A 8 2.31 23.86 -1.96
C ILE A 8 1.38 24.47 -0.90
N ALA A 9 0.19 24.88 -1.32
CA ALA A 9 -0.87 25.26 -0.40
C ALA A 9 -1.45 23.98 0.22
N PHE A 10 -1.18 23.76 1.51
CA PHE A 10 -1.88 22.74 2.29
C PHE A 10 -3.38 23.10 2.31
N LEU A 11 -4.18 22.37 1.54
CA LEU A 11 -5.62 22.35 1.69
C LEU A 11 -5.93 21.71 3.04
N ALA A 12 -6.28 22.54 4.02
CA ALA A 12 -6.87 22.08 5.27
C ALA A 12 -8.23 21.45 4.96
N SER A 13 -8.26 20.12 4.79
CA SER A 13 -9.51 19.37 4.67
C SER A 13 -10.25 19.46 6.00
N LEU A 14 -11.50 19.91 5.96
CA LEU A 14 -12.43 19.82 7.09
C LEU A 14 -12.55 18.34 7.49
N ALA A 15 -11.86 17.96 8.56
CA ALA A 15 -11.92 16.62 9.11
C ALA A 15 -13.35 16.34 9.58
N SER A 16 -14.11 15.60 8.77
CA SER A 16 -15.29 14.89 9.23
C SER A 16 -14.89 14.08 10.46
N GLY A 17 -15.50 14.39 11.60
CA GLY A 17 -15.13 13.87 12.91
C GLY A 17 -15.19 12.35 12.96
N TYR A 18 -14.07 11.71 12.68
CA TYR A 18 -13.83 10.33 13.02
C TYR A 18 -13.33 10.30 14.47
N TRP A 19 -14.08 9.59 15.31
CA TRP A 19 -13.75 9.31 16.69
C TRP A 19 -12.34 8.74 16.80
N LEU A 20 -11.37 9.54 17.25
CA LEU A 20 -10.10 9.05 17.77
C LEU A 20 -10.45 8.23 19.03
N PRO A 21 -10.19 6.91 19.12
CA PRO A 21 -10.25 6.25 20.40
C PRO A 21 -9.17 6.84 21.28
N GLU A 22 -9.61 7.02 22.52
CA GLU A 22 -8.95 7.62 23.65
C GLU A 22 -7.44 7.32 23.65
N THR A 23 -6.63 8.34 23.38
CA THR A 23 -5.41 8.48 24.18
C THR A 23 -5.91 8.64 25.61
N LEU A 24 -5.95 7.56 26.38
CA LEU A 24 -6.26 7.63 27.80
C LEU A 24 -5.32 8.65 28.45
N GLY A 25 -5.80 9.34 29.47
CA GLY A 25 -5.01 10.36 30.17
C GLY A 25 -3.68 9.77 30.67
N LYS A 26 -2.62 10.59 30.69
CA LYS A 26 -1.26 10.18 31.12
C LYS A 26 -1.23 9.43 32.46
N ASP A 27 -2.19 9.70 33.34
CA ASP A 27 -2.30 9.11 34.68
C ASP A 27 -2.89 7.69 34.70
N GLN A 28 -3.32 7.16 33.55
CA GLN A 28 -3.98 5.85 33.44
C GLN A 28 -3.07 4.73 32.89
N PHE A 29 -1.81 5.04 32.55
CA PHE A 29 -0.87 4.07 31.98
C PHE A 29 0.28 3.72 32.93
N LYS A 30 0.59 2.43 33.04
CA LYS A 30 1.92 1.99 33.50
C LYS A 30 2.93 2.26 32.39
N THR A 31 3.97 3.03 32.66
CA THR A 31 5.04 3.30 31.68
C THR A 31 6.25 2.40 31.93
N CYS A 32 6.72 1.71 30.90
CA CYS A 32 7.95 0.91 30.93
C CYS A 32 8.88 1.34 29.80
N VAL A 33 10.11 1.70 30.16
CA VAL A 33 11.16 2.04 29.18
C VAL A 33 11.89 0.76 28.78
N VAL A 34 12.04 0.51 27.49
CA VAL A 34 12.78 -0.64 26.96
C VAL A 34 14.28 -0.43 27.19
N PRO A 35 14.97 -1.27 27.98
CA PRO A 35 16.42 -1.20 28.10
C PRO A 35 17.10 -1.60 26.78
N LYS A 36 18.17 -0.89 26.41
CA LYS A 36 19.05 -1.29 25.29
C LYS A 36 19.95 -2.45 25.73
N SER A 37 20.08 -3.47 24.89
CA SER A 37 21.02 -4.58 25.04
C SER A 37 22.30 -4.35 24.21
N LYS A 38 23.33 -5.20 24.37
CA LYS A 38 24.56 -5.13 23.56
C LYS A 38 24.44 -5.80 22.18
N GLY A 39 23.30 -6.39 21.83
CA GLY A 39 23.09 -7.13 20.59
C GLY A 39 21.62 -7.06 20.17
N ASP A 40 21.01 -8.22 19.98
CA ASP A 40 19.57 -8.32 19.69
C ASP A 40 18.72 -7.80 20.86
N ASP A 41 17.95 -6.74 20.61
CA ASP A 41 17.06 -6.14 21.59
C ASP A 41 15.70 -6.84 21.65
N ALA A 42 15.39 -7.72 20.70
CA ALA A 42 14.09 -8.39 20.65
C ALA A 42 13.73 -9.14 21.95
N PRO A 43 14.62 -9.92 22.60
CA PRO A 43 14.31 -10.55 23.89
C PRO A 43 13.98 -9.55 24.99
N THR A 44 14.72 -8.43 25.06
CA THR A 44 14.50 -7.39 26.05
C THR A 44 13.18 -6.65 25.80
N ILE A 45 12.83 -6.37 24.54
CA ILE A 45 11.54 -5.80 24.15
C ILE A 45 10.39 -6.73 24.57
N LEU A 46 10.47 -8.02 24.21
CA LEU A 46 9.43 -9.01 24.55
C LEU A 46 9.23 -9.13 26.07
N SER A 47 10.32 -9.17 26.83
CA SER A 47 10.25 -9.22 28.30
C SER A 47 9.68 -7.94 28.91
N THR A 48 10.04 -6.77 28.37
CA THR A 48 9.53 -5.47 28.82
C THR A 48 8.03 -5.38 28.60
N VAL A 49 7.55 -5.67 27.39
CA VAL A 49 6.12 -5.66 27.04
C VAL A 49 5.33 -6.61 27.94
N LYS A 50 5.82 -7.84 28.12
CA LYS A 50 5.19 -8.84 29.01
C LYS A 50 5.10 -8.36 30.45
N SER A 51 6.16 -7.73 30.98
CA SER A 51 6.19 -7.21 32.35
C SER A 51 5.37 -5.92 32.53
N CYS A 52 5.20 -5.14 31.45
CA CYS A 52 4.41 -3.92 31.48
C CYS A 52 2.91 -4.24 31.55
N GLY A 53 2.48 -5.29 30.84
CA GLY A 53 1.10 -5.78 30.89
C GLY A 53 0.11 -4.83 30.20
N SER A 54 -1.17 -5.03 30.50
CA SER A 54 -2.27 -4.22 29.93
C SER A 54 -2.29 -2.79 30.48
N ASN A 55 -2.96 -1.88 29.77
CA ASN A 55 -3.06 -0.46 30.15
C ASN A 55 -1.68 0.15 30.36
N SER A 56 -0.81 -0.05 29.37
CA SER A 56 0.59 0.32 29.50
C SER A 56 1.14 1.06 28.30
N ARG A 57 2.25 1.74 28.54
CA ARG A 57 3.04 2.45 27.54
C ARG A 57 4.46 1.92 27.58
N VAL A 58 4.90 1.37 26.46
CA VAL A 58 6.25 0.84 26.26
C VAL A 58 7.03 1.86 25.44
N VAL A 59 8.07 2.44 26.05
CA VAL A 59 8.83 3.56 25.48
C VAL A 59 10.18 3.07 24.96
N PHE A 60 10.46 3.34 23.69
CA PHE A 60 11.78 3.24 23.09
C PHE A 60 12.45 4.61 23.16
N SER A 61 13.55 4.74 23.89
CA SER A 61 14.12 6.04 24.26
C SER A 61 14.71 6.82 23.08
N ALA A 62 14.53 8.14 23.08
CA ALA A 62 15.16 9.04 22.13
C ALA A 62 16.69 8.86 22.11
N GLY A 63 17.30 9.01 20.92
CA GLY A 63 18.74 8.84 20.74
C GLY A 63 19.24 7.39 20.89
N THR A 64 18.34 6.42 21.03
CA THR A 64 18.67 4.99 21.08
C THR A 64 18.22 4.30 19.80
N GLU A 65 19.11 3.54 19.17
CA GLU A 65 18.79 2.64 18.07
C GLU A 65 18.69 1.22 18.63
N TYR A 66 17.54 0.56 18.45
CA TYR A 66 17.29 -0.81 18.91
C TYR A 66 17.43 -1.79 17.75
N SER A 67 18.33 -2.76 17.88
CA SER A 67 18.63 -3.78 16.88
C SER A 67 17.67 -4.95 17.02
N LEU A 68 16.90 -5.25 15.97
CA LEU A 68 15.96 -6.35 15.90
C LEU A 68 16.55 -7.47 15.05
N LEU A 69 17.42 -8.30 15.64
CA LEU A 69 18.04 -9.42 14.93
C LEU A 69 17.11 -10.64 14.86
N THR A 70 16.13 -10.74 15.76
CA THR A 70 15.08 -11.76 15.71
C THR A 70 13.68 -11.15 15.71
N PRO A 71 12.65 -11.88 15.20
CA PRO A 71 11.30 -11.35 15.07
C PRO A 71 10.63 -11.09 16.43
N LEU A 72 9.83 -10.03 16.49
CA LEU A 72 8.96 -9.70 17.60
C LEU A 72 7.55 -10.27 17.38
N LYS A 73 7.07 -11.06 18.35
CA LYS A 73 5.70 -11.59 18.33
C LYS A 73 4.96 -11.22 19.60
N PHE A 74 3.87 -10.48 19.44
CA PHE A 74 2.96 -10.09 20.51
C PHE A 74 1.58 -10.70 20.28
N SER A 75 0.95 -11.14 21.37
CA SER A 75 -0.43 -11.65 21.36
C SER A 75 -1.11 -11.35 22.68
N GLY A 76 -2.44 -11.17 22.65
CA GLY A 76 -3.23 -10.93 23.85
C GLY A 76 -2.94 -9.59 24.53
N LEU A 77 -2.46 -8.58 23.79
CA LEU A 77 -2.30 -7.24 24.33
C LEU A 77 -3.67 -6.58 24.49
N THR A 78 -3.84 -5.86 25.59
CA THR A 78 -5.04 -5.05 25.84
C THR A 78 -4.61 -3.66 26.23
N ASN A 79 -4.96 -2.66 25.41
CA ASN A 79 -4.68 -1.26 25.67
C ASN A 79 -3.19 -0.98 25.93
N VAL A 80 -2.36 -1.27 24.91
CA VAL A 80 -0.90 -1.08 24.97
C VAL A 80 -0.44 -0.09 23.91
N GLU A 81 0.33 0.91 24.33
CA GLU A 81 0.97 1.87 23.44
C GLU A 81 2.47 1.59 23.33
N PHE A 82 2.98 1.50 22.11
CA PHE A 82 4.39 1.52 21.77
C PHE A 82 4.77 2.94 21.35
N GLN A 83 5.49 3.65 22.22
CA GLN A 83 5.98 5.00 21.96
C GLN A 83 7.43 4.93 21.47
N ILE A 84 7.63 5.16 20.18
CA ILE A 84 8.92 5.02 19.50
C ILE A 84 9.60 6.41 19.41
N GLU A 85 10.33 6.78 20.45
CA GLU A 85 11.16 8.00 20.45
C GLU A 85 12.54 7.78 19.84
N GLY A 86 13.10 6.57 20.01
CA GLY A 86 14.32 6.10 19.35
C GLY A 86 14.06 5.57 17.94
N ASN A 87 14.96 4.73 17.44
CA ASN A 87 14.84 4.05 16.16
C ASN A 87 14.86 2.54 16.33
N LEU A 88 14.24 1.81 15.41
CA LEU A 88 14.35 0.36 15.29
C LEU A 88 15.13 0.04 14.01
N THR A 89 16.02 -0.94 14.05
CA THR A 89 16.78 -1.37 12.87
C THR A 89 16.81 -2.88 12.76
N LEU A 90 16.56 -3.41 11.56
CA LEU A 90 16.92 -4.78 11.21
C LEU A 90 18.44 -4.88 11.00
N SER A 91 18.95 -6.10 10.83
CA SER A 91 20.33 -6.31 10.39
C SER A 91 20.51 -5.82 8.96
N ASP A 92 21.66 -5.20 8.69
CA ASP A 92 22.10 -4.78 7.35
C ASP A 92 22.81 -5.90 6.57
N ASP A 93 22.90 -7.11 7.13
CA ASP A 93 23.41 -8.31 6.47
C ASP A 93 22.25 -9.16 5.92
N PRO A 94 22.04 -9.18 4.59
CA PRO A 94 20.99 -10.01 3.98
C PRO A 94 21.08 -11.49 4.31
N ALA A 95 22.29 -12.04 4.54
CA ALA A 95 22.46 -13.44 4.86
C ALA A 95 21.96 -13.76 6.27
N ALA A 96 22.25 -12.89 7.25
CA ALA A 96 21.76 -13.02 8.61
C ALA A 96 20.21 -12.96 8.67
N VAL A 97 19.62 -12.00 7.95
CA VAL A 97 18.16 -11.87 7.86
C VAL A 97 17.54 -13.06 7.13
N SER A 98 18.12 -13.50 6.00
CA SER A 98 17.64 -14.67 5.25
C SER A 98 17.66 -15.95 6.09
N ALA A 99 18.68 -16.13 6.93
CA ALA A 99 18.77 -17.27 7.84
C ALA A 99 17.59 -17.30 8.83
N VAL A 100 17.14 -16.12 9.30
CA VAL A 100 15.94 -16.00 10.15
C VAL A 100 14.68 -16.32 9.35
N VAL A 101 14.50 -15.70 8.18
CA VAL A 101 13.31 -15.87 7.33
C VAL A 101 13.10 -17.32 6.91
N ASN A 102 14.19 -18.03 6.59
CA ASN A 102 14.14 -19.44 6.17
C ASN A 102 13.84 -20.41 7.32
N ASN A 103 13.92 -19.96 8.57
CA ASN A 103 13.55 -20.75 9.73
C ASN A 103 12.09 -20.47 10.13
N ARG A 104 11.17 -21.31 9.62
CA ARG A 104 9.72 -21.19 9.85
C ARG A 104 9.29 -21.36 11.31
N SER A 105 10.15 -21.89 12.18
CA SER A 105 9.86 -22.00 13.61
C SER A 105 10.03 -20.68 14.36
N ILE A 106 10.81 -19.74 13.82
CA ILE A 106 11.06 -18.42 14.43
C ILE A 106 10.43 -17.28 13.64
N TYR A 107 10.32 -17.41 12.32
CA TYR A 107 9.78 -16.37 11.45
C TYR A 107 8.34 -16.70 11.02
N PRO A 108 7.33 -16.02 11.58
CA PRO A 108 5.92 -16.30 11.28
C PRO A 108 5.45 -15.68 9.95
N GLY A 109 6.35 -15.08 9.17
CA GLY A 109 6.04 -14.39 7.91
C GLY A 109 6.21 -12.87 7.97
N HIS A 110 6.34 -12.28 9.16
CA HIS A 110 6.62 -10.85 9.37
C HIS A 110 7.56 -10.65 10.55
N TRP A 111 8.39 -9.60 10.50
CA TRP A 111 9.39 -9.30 11.53
C TRP A 111 8.77 -8.82 12.83
N ILE A 112 7.68 -8.04 12.75
CA ILE A 112 6.90 -7.58 13.89
C ILE A 112 5.46 -8.03 13.69
N THR A 113 4.98 -8.91 14.57
CA THR A 113 3.61 -9.45 14.52
C THR A 113 2.85 -9.09 15.79
N VAL A 114 1.67 -8.50 15.66
CA VAL A 114 0.71 -8.32 16.76
C VAL A 114 -0.61 -8.98 16.37
N ALA A 115 -0.99 -10.03 17.10
CA ALA A 115 -2.20 -10.80 16.82
C ALA A 115 -3.10 -10.89 18.05
N ASN A 116 -4.38 -11.23 17.88
CA ASN A 116 -5.32 -11.51 18.96
C ASN A 116 -5.27 -10.46 20.10
N SER A 117 -5.21 -9.19 19.73
CA SER A 117 -5.00 -8.07 20.65
C SER A 117 -6.07 -7.01 20.44
N LYS A 118 -6.37 -6.24 21.49
CA LYS A 118 -7.37 -5.17 21.48
C LYS A 118 -6.79 -3.86 21.98
N GLY A 119 -6.96 -2.77 21.24
CA GLY A 119 -6.47 -1.45 21.64
C GLY A 119 -4.94 -1.42 21.64
N VAL A 120 -4.33 -1.45 20.47
CA VAL A 120 -2.86 -1.34 20.35
C VAL A 120 -2.55 -0.06 19.60
N THR A 121 -1.64 0.74 20.15
CA THR A 121 -1.19 1.98 19.53
C THR A 121 0.30 1.91 19.25
N PHE A 122 0.73 2.31 18.05
CA PHE A 122 2.11 2.65 17.75
C PHE A 122 2.18 4.16 17.46
N THR A 123 3.01 4.87 18.20
CA THR A 123 3.24 6.30 18.01
C THR A 123 4.73 6.53 17.81
N ALA A 124 5.13 6.99 16.63
CA ALA A 124 6.51 7.36 16.36
C ALA A 124 6.74 8.86 16.57
N SER A 125 7.95 9.21 17.00
CA SER A 125 8.34 10.59 17.25
C SER A 125 8.48 11.38 15.96
N ASN A 126 8.06 12.65 15.98
CA ASN A 126 8.29 13.61 14.90
C ASN A 126 9.62 14.38 15.07
N ALA A 127 10.40 14.07 16.12
CA ALA A 127 11.72 14.66 16.31
C ALA A 127 12.67 14.27 15.16
N GLN A 128 13.55 15.19 14.79
CA GLN A 128 14.59 14.93 13.79
C GLN A 128 15.47 13.77 14.26
N GLY A 129 15.56 12.71 13.45
CA GLY A 129 16.39 11.53 13.73
C GLY A 129 15.79 10.50 14.70
N GLY A 130 14.58 10.71 15.23
CA GLY A 130 13.85 9.71 16.03
C GLY A 130 12.71 9.07 15.25
N GLY A 131 12.11 8.00 15.77
CA GLY A 131 10.89 7.37 15.26
C GLY A 131 11.03 6.57 13.95
N TRP A 132 12.24 6.27 13.50
CA TRP A 132 12.48 5.51 12.26
C TRP A 132 12.56 4.01 12.50
N ILE A 133 12.04 3.25 11.54
CA ILE A 133 12.25 1.80 11.43
C ILE A 133 13.01 1.54 10.13
N ASN A 134 14.26 1.10 10.23
CA ASN A 134 15.10 0.83 9.07
C ASN A 134 15.16 -0.67 8.74
N GLY A 135 14.76 -1.03 7.53
CA GLY A 135 14.82 -2.41 7.01
C GLY A 135 16.13 -2.78 6.30
N HIS A 136 16.97 -1.80 5.93
CA HIS A 136 18.18 -1.99 5.12
C HIS A 136 17.97 -2.68 3.77
N GLY A 137 16.82 -2.44 3.14
CA GLY A 137 16.45 -2.93 1.80
C GLY A 137 17.42 -2.53 0.69
N ASP A 138 18.17 -1.44 0.85
CA ASP A 138 19.22 -1.02 -0.07
C ASP A 138 20.34 -2.07 -0.25
N LYS A 139 20.51 -2.96 0.73
CA LYS A 139 21.43 -4.11 0.65
C LYS A 139 20.90 -5.27 -0.17
N TRP A 140 19.60 -5.27 -0.47
CA TRP A 140 18.91 -6.36 -1.16
C TRP A 140 18.69 -6.05 -2.63
N TRP A 141 18.22 -4.84 -2.93
CA TRP A 141 17.62 -4.51 -4.24
C TRP A 141 18.56 -4.70 -5.44
N SER A 142 19.89 -4.70 -5.25
CA SER A 142 20.86 -4.96 -6.33
C SER A 142 21.11 -6.44 -6.63
N SER A 143 20.53 -7.37 -5.87
CA SER A 143 20.79 -8.81 -5.99
C SER A 143 20.09 -9.45 -7.20
N ALA A 144 20.63 -10.55 -7.72
CA ALA A 144 19.92 -11.37 -8.71
C ALA A 144 18.70 -12.04 -8.05
N ASN A 145 17.58 -12.13 -8.77
CA ASN A 145 16.30 -12.71 -8.30
C ASN A 145 15.61 -11.96 -7.15
N VAL A 146 15.82 -10.64 -7.01
CA VAL A 146 15.12 -9.80 -6.02
C VAL A 146 13.61 -9.74 -6.19
N SER A 147 13.07 -10.13 -7.35
CA SER A 147 11.64 -10.37 -7.47
C SER A 147 11.20 -11.56 -6.61
N SER A 148 12.02 -12.62 -6.48
CA SER A 148 11.62 -13.77 -5.65
C SER A 148 11.52 -13.41 -4.16
N ASN A 149 10.44 -13.85 -3.51
CA ASN A 149 10.22 -13.70 -2.06
C ASN A 149 11.10 -14.58 -1.16
N ASN A 150 12.15 -15.20 -1.71
CA ASN A 150 12.99 -16.12 -0.95
C ASN A 150 13.93 -15.34 -0.02
N GLY A 151 13.77 -15.53 1.29
CA GLY A 151 14.65 -14.95 2.31
C GLY A 151 14.37 -13.49 2.67
N ARG A 152 13.42 -12.82 2.02
CA ARG A 152 13.08 -11.41 2.29
C ARG A 152 12.08 -11.29 3.45
N PRO A 153 12.34 -10.45 4.47
CA PRO A 153 11.39 -10.21 5.53
C PRO A 153 10.31 -9.21 5.11
N HIS A 154 9.10 -9.40 5.63
CA HIS A 154 8.03 -8.41 5.64
C HIS A 154 8.04 -7.71 7.00
N MET A 155 7.69 -6.43 7.06
CA MET A 155 7.90 -5.65 8.29
C MET A 155 6.84 -5.94 9.36
N PHE A 156 5.58 -5.64 9.10
CA PHE A 156 4.50 -5.66 10.09
C PHE A 156 3.33 -6.58 9.70
N SER A 157 2.80 -7.31 10.68
CA SER A 157 1.47 -7.94 10.59
C SER A 157 0.62 -7.57 11.81
N PHE A 158 -0.58 -7.04 11.53
CA PHE A 158 -1.54 -6.59 12.52
C PHE A 158 -2.90 -7.28 12.36
N GLY A 159 -3.14 -8.27 13.21
CA GLY A 159 -4.45 -8.86 13.47
C GLY A 159 -5.04 -8.32 14.76
N VAL A 160 -5.39 -7.03 14.78
CA VAL A 160 -5.75 -6.27 15.98
C VAL A 160 -7.11 -5.59 15.82
N THR A 161 -7.98 -5.70 16.82
CA THR A 161 -9.16 -4.82 16.95
C THR A 161 -8.74 -3.56 17.70
N SER A 162 -9.06 -2.34 17.28
CA SER A 162 -8.61 -1.20 18.09
C SER A 162 -7.22 -0.67 17.70
N LEU A 163 -6.78 -0.79 16.45
CA LEU A 163 -5.39 -0.49 16.08
C LEU A 163 -5.20 0.99 15.74
N ARG A 164 -4.20 1.65 16.34
CA ARG A 164 -3.83 3.03 16.01
C ARG A 164 -2.36 3.12 15.62
N LEU A 165 -2.08 3.63 14.42
CA LEU A 165 -0.73 3.82 13.91
C LEU A 165 -0.53 5.31 13.62
N ARG A 166 0.45 5.95 14.27
CA ARG A 166 0.62 7.40 14.25
C ARG A 166 2.05 7.77 13.91
N GLY A 167 2.21 8.51 12.81
CA GLY A 167 3.50 9.09 12.44
C GLY A 167 4.58 8.07 12.08
N LEU A 168 4.22 6.83 11.71
CA LEU A 168 5.21 5.78 11.46
C LEU A 168 6.10 6.14 10.28
N LYS A 169 7.39 5.81 10.38
CA LYS A 169 8.38 6.11 9.34
C LYS A 169 9.22 4.89 9.04
N ILE A 170 9.06 4.37 7.83
CA ILE A 170 9.78 3.19 7.34
C ILE A 170 10.86 3.64 6.37
N LEU A 171 12.10 3.27 6.65
CA LEU A 171 13.25 3.54 5.79
C LEU A 171 13.77 2.23 5.20
N ASN A 172 14.07 2.24 3.91
CA ASN A 172 14.63 1.12 3.16
C ASN A 172 13.94 -0.21 3.51
N PRO A 173 12.62 -0.37 3.27
CA PRO A 173 11.98 -1.65 3.47
C PRO A 173 12.57 -2.71 2.53
N VAL A 174 12.77 -3.94 3.02
CA VAL A 174 13.27 -5.03 2.16
C VAL A 174 12.21 -5.48 1.15
N ALA A 175 10.96 -5.55 1.60
CA ALA A 175 9.78 -5.94 0.83
C ALA A 175 8.50 -5.33 1.48
N TRP A 176 7.36 -6.04 1.50
CA TRP A 176 6.08 -5.60 2.10
C TRP A 176 6.22 -5.00 3.50
N CYS A 177 5.55 -3.86 3.71
CA CYS A 177 5.63 -3.13 4.97
C CYS A 177 4.50 -3.47 5.93
N PHE A 178 3.24 -3.24 5.58
CA PHE A 178 2.13 -3.40 6.51
C PHE A 178 1.12 -4.42 6.00
N SER A 179 0.91 -5.50 6.74
CA SER A 179 -0.25 -6.39 6.56
C SER A 179 -1.29 -6.13 7.65
N ILE A 180 -2.48 -5.67 7.27
CA ILE A 180 -3.56 -5.28 8.19
C ILE A 180 -4.80 -6.14 7.93
N SER A 181 -5.11 -7.02 8.88
CA SER A 181 -6.27 -7.92 8.82
C SER A 181 -7.24 -7.74 10.00
N GLY A 182 -7.02 -6.68 10.79
CA GLY A 182 -7.81 -6.36 11.98
C GLY A 182 -9.14 -5.65 11.70
N GLN A 183 -9.75 -5.11 12.75
CA GLN A 183 -10.95 -4.28 12.66
C GLN A 183 -10.76 -2.96 13.42
N ASP A 184 -11.41 -1.89 12.98
CA ASP A 184 -11.37 -0.59 13.64
C ASP A 184 -9.91 -0.11 13.73
N VAL A 185 -9.37 0.23 12.57
CA VAL A 185 -7.98 0.64 12.38
C VAL A 185 -7.94 2.09 11.93
N TYR A 186 -7.09 2.90 12.57
CA TYR A 186 -6.80 4.25 12.10
C TYR A 186 -5.30 4.49 12.01
N MET A 187 -4.84 4.83 10.81
CA MET A 187 -3.44 5.05 10.49
C MET A 187 -3.26 6.48 9.99
N THR A 188 -2.27 7.19 10.52
CA THR A 188 -2.07 8.62 10.27
C THR A 188 -0.62 8.98 10.03
N ASP A 189 -0.41 9.97 9.16
CA ASP A 189 0.86 10.65 8.92
C ASP A 189 2.05 9.71 8.67
N THR A 190 1.85 8.67 7.86
CA THR A 190 2.88 7.64 7.64
C THR A 190 3.77 7.97 6.45
N VAL A 191 5.07 7.72 6.63
CA VAL A 191 6.10 7.85 5.59
C VAL A 191 6.74 6.51 5.30
N LEU A 192 6.90 6.18 4.02
CA LEU A 192 7.66 5.04 3.55
C LEU A 192 8.67 5.48 2.49
N ASP A 193 9.95 5.28 2.77
CA ASP A 193 11.05 5.73 1.91
C ASP A 193 11.91 4.56 1.46
N ALA A 194 11.69 4.12 0.22
CA ALA A 194 12.49 3.12 -0.48
C ALA A 194 13.24 3.73 -1.69
N ARG A 195 13.58 5.03 -1.65
CA ARG A 195 14.30 5.67 -2.76
C ARG A 195 15.66 5.02 -2.95
N SER A 196 15.97 4.72 -4.20
CA SER A 196 17.25 4.14 -4.61
C SER A 196 17.71 4.76 -5.91
N LYS A 197 19.04 4.95 -6.03
CA LYS A 197 19.68 5.45 -7.25
C LYS A 197 20.34 4.33 -8.07
N THR A 198 20.48 3.15 -7.49
CA THR A 198 21.33 2.08 -8.03
C THR A 198 20.56 0.81 -8.37
N ALA A 199 19.34 0.64 -7.83
CA ALA A 199 18.53 -0.55 -8.01
C ALA A 199 17.04 -0.27 -7.77
N PHE A 200 16.16 -1.09 -8.34
CA PHE A 200 14.71 -0.97 -8.14
C PHE A 200 14.26 -1.65 -6.84
N PRO A 201 13.46 -0.98 -5.98
CA PRO A 201 13.00 -1.54 -4.71
C PRO A 201 11.80 -2.50 -4.91
N PHE A 202 12.08 -3.70 -5.43
CA PHE A 202 11.08 -4.73 -5.73
C PHE A 202 10.16 -5.06 -4.54
N ASN A 203 8.84 -5.06 -4.78
CA ASN A 203 7.82 -5.48 -3.82
C ASN A 203 7.89 -4.76 -2.47
N THR A 204 8.19 -3.47 -2.51
CA THR A 204 8.18 -2.61 -1.32
C THR A 204 6.79 -2.04 -1.08
N ASP A 205 5.77 -2.91 -1.14
CA ASP A 205 4.37 -2.57 -0.95
C ASP A 205 4.18 -1.83 0.38
N GLY A 206 3.38 -0.77 0.34
CA GLY A 206 3.04 -0.01 1.53
C GLY A 206 2.13 -0.83 2.45
N ILE A 207 0.88 -1.02 2.05
CA ILE A 207 -0.14 -1.63 2.90
C ILE A 207 -0.93 -2.70 2.14
N ASP A 208 -0.91 -3.93 2.63
CA ASP A 208 -1.87 -4.98 2.28
C ASP A 208 -3.02 -5.00 3.28
N VAL A 209 -4.25 -4.90 2.78
CA VAL A 209 -5.46 -4.85 3.60
C VAL A 209 -6.38 -6.04 3.30
N GLY A 210 -6.70 -6.78 4.36
CA GLY A 210 -7.74 -7.82 4.38
C GLY A 210 -8.71 -7.69 5.57
N GLY A 211 -8.68 -6.55 6.28
CA GLY A 211 -9.48 -6.27 7.48
C GLY A 211 -10.69 -5.37 7.23
N SER A 212 -11.36 -4.90 8.29
CA SER A 212 -12.58 -4.09 8.16
C SER A 212 -12.56 -2.80 8.98
N ASP A 213 -13.32 -1.79 8.56
CA ASP A 213 -13.42 -0.48 9.24
C ASP A 213 -12.04 0.17 9.41
N ILE A 214 -11.38 0.40 8.28
CA ILE A 214 -9.98 0.87 8.22
C ILE A 214 -9.95 2.25 7.60
N VAL A 215 -9.34 3.21 8.29
CA VAL A 215 -9.09 4.55 7.76
C VAL A 215 -7.59 4.82 7.78
N ILE A 216 -7.05 5.24 6.63
CA ILE A 216 -5.68 5.68 6.46
C ILE A 216 -5.73 7.13 6.00
N ASP A 217 -5.13 8.05 6.76
CA ASP A 217 -5.25 9.49 6.54
C ASP A 217 -3.89 10.16 6.65
N GLY A 218 -3.35 10.61 5.52
CA GLY A 218 -1.97 11.12 5.46
C GLY A 218 -0.98 9.99 5.21
N TRP A 219 -0.62 9.82 3.94
CA TRP A 219 0.39 8.85 3.51
C TRP A 219 1.35 9.50 2.51
N THR A 220 2.64 9.30 2.70
CA THR A 220 3.66 9.67 1.72
C THR A 220 4.59 8.49 1.47
N SER A 221 4.75 8.09 0.21
CA SER A 221 5.71 7.04 -0.13
C SER A 221 6.52 7.29 -1.38
N TRP A 222 7.75 6.81 -1.31
CA TRP A 222 8.56 6.46 -2.47
C TRP A 222 8.80 4.96 -2.38
N ASN A 223 8.16 4.19 -3.24
CA ASN A 223 8.32 2.74 -3.25
C ASN A 223 8.38 2.19 -4.67
N GLY A 224 8.46 0.87 -4.81
CA GLY A 224 8.53 0.17 -6.09
C GLY A 224 7.38 -0.81 -6.32
N ASP A 225 6.30 -0.68 -5.56
CA ASP A 225 5.10 -1.52 -5.69
C ASP A 225 3.85 -0.75 -5.19
N ASP A 226 2.75 -1.43 -4.88
CA ASP A 226 1.49 -0.81 -4.48
C ASP A 226 1.64 0.12 -3.26
N ILE A 227 0.98 1.28 -3.27
CA ILE A 227 0.83 2.13 -2.07
C ILE A 227 -0.02 1.39 -1.04
N ILE A 228 -1.16 0.91 -1.53
CA ILE A 228 -2.09 0.06 -0.80
C ILE A 228 -2.65 -0.96 -1.79
N ASN A 229 -2.85 -2.17 -1.32
CA ASN A 229 -3.60 -3.22 -1.98
C ASN A 229 -4.73 -3.70 -1.06
N VAL A 230 -5.96 -3.39 -1.43
CA VAL A 230 -7.16 -3.85 -0.70
C VAL A 230 -7.73 -5.08 -1.38
N SER A 231 -7.99 -6.13 -0.62
CA SER A 231 -8.53 -7.39 -1.15
C SER A 231 -9.54 -8.03 -0.20
N PRO A 232 -10.43 -8.90 -0.69
CA PRO A 232 -11.32 -9.67 0.17
C PRO A 232 -10.55 -10.41 1.28
N PRO A 233 -11.11 -10.50 2.50
CA PRO A 233 -12.49 -10.15 2.87
C PRO A 233 -12.68 -8.69 3.34
N ALA A 234 -11.84 -7.75 2.89
CA ALA A 234 -11.89 -6.40 3.42
C ALA A 234 -13.24 -5.70 3.17
N VAL A 235 -13.70 -4.92 4.16
CA VAL A 235 -14.95 -4.14 4.09
C VAL A 235 -14.75 -2.77 4.73
N ASN A 236 -15.31 -1.72 4.14
CA ASN A 236 -15.28 -0.36 4.68
C ASN A 236 -13.83 0.14 4.91
N VAL A 237 -13.13 0.36 3.80
CA VAL A 237 -11.73 0.86 3.80
C VAL A 237 -11.69 2.24 3.18
N THR A 238 -11.13 3.21 3.88
CA THR A 238 -10.89 4.56 3.37
C THR A 238 -9.41 4.87 3.40
N MET A 239 -8.84 5.35 2.29
CA MET A 239 -7.51 5.96 2.28
C MET A 239 -7.60 7.35 1.66
N ARG A 240 -7.03 8.34 2.35
CA ARG A 240 -7.06 9.73 1.88
C ARG A 240 -5.80 10.52 2.19
N ASN A 241 -5.64 11.63 1.47
CA ASN A 241 -4.52 12.56 1.60
C ASN A 241 -3.20 11.83 1.34
N VAL A 242 -3.05 11.37 0.11
CA VAL A 242 -1.96 10.47 -0.32
C VAL A 242 -1.03 11.19 -1.29
N VAL A 243 0.28 11.03 -1.08
CA VAL A 243 1.30 11.42 -2.06
C VAL A 243 2.20 10.21 -2.33
N GLY A 244 2.29 9.76 -3.58
CA GLY A 244 3.07 8.60 -3.97
C GLY A 244 4.01 8.88 -5.14
N TYR A 245 5.21 8.30 -5.09
CA TYR A 245 6.23 8.39 -6.14
C TYR A 245 6.79 7.02 -6.50
N GLY A 246 6.89 6.70 -7.80
CA GLY A 246 7.53 5.45 -8.26
C GLY A 246 6.70 4.17 -8.05
N THR A 247 5.44 4.33 -7.65
CA THR A 247 4.59 3.28 -7.07
C THR A 247 3.83 2.47 -8.12
N HIS A 248 3.13 1.42 -7.69
CA HIS A 248 2.11 0.71 -8.50
C HIS A 248 0.68 1.13 -8.14
N GLY A 249 0.55 2.31 -7.55
CA GLY A 249 -0.73 2.99 -7.38
C GLY A 249 -1.51 2.57 -6.14
N ILE A 250 -2.77 3.01 -6.10
CA ILE A 250 -3.77 2.65 -5.09
C ILE A 250 -4.62 1.53 -5.69
N SER A 251 -4.38 0.32 -5.18
CA SER A 251 -4.77 -0.92 -5.82
C SER A 251 -5.88 -1.65 -5.07
N VAL A 252 -6.79 -2.24 -5.84
CA VAL A 252 -7.74 -3.25 -5.38
C VAL A 252 -7.43 -4.55 -6.10
N SER A 253 -7.31 -5.65 -5.38
CA SER A 253 -7.10 -6.97 -5.98
C SER A 253 -8.22 -7.94 -5.65
N CYS A 254 -8.42 -8.88 -6.58
CA CYS A 254 -9.50 -9.84 -6.52
C CYS A 254 -9.00 -11.23 -6.95
N ALA A 255 -9.10 -12.20 -6.04
CA ALA A 255 -8.76 -13.59 -6.31
C ALA A 255 -9.75 -14.60 -5.70
N SER A 256 -10.34 -14.27 -4.56
CA SER A 256 -11.34 -15.13 -3.92
C SER A 256 -12.16 -14.33 -2.90
N GLY A 257 -13.38 -14.77 -2.61
CA GLY A 257 -14.22 -14.18 -1.57
C GLY A 257 -14.97 -12.93 -2.01
N SER A 258 -15.39 -12.12 -1.04
CA SER A 258 -16.16 -10.89 -1.29
C SER A 258 -15.63 -9.73 -0.45
N GLY A 259 -15.70 -8.52 -0.98
CA GLY A 259 -15.31 -7.29 -0.28
C GLY A 259 -16.07 -6.09 -0.82
N SER A 260 -16.22 -5.04 0.00
CA SER A 260 -16.98 -3.86 -0.43
C SER A 260 -16.70 -2.59 0.36
N GLY A 261 -17.09 -1.45 -0.22
CA GLY A 261 -17.04 -0.15 0.45
C GLY A 261 -15.62 0.38 0.56
N TYR A 262 -14.98 0.60 -0.58
CA TYR A 262 -13.62 1.15 -0.64
C TYR A 262 -13.64 2.58 -1.17
N LEU A 263 -13.15 3.51 -0.38
CA LEU A 263 -13.04 4.92 -0.76
C LEU A 263 -11.57 5.35 -0.77
N PHE A 264 -11.10 5.77 -1.93
CA PHE A 264 -9.79 6.38 -2.10
C PHE A 264 -9.98 7.82 -2.54
N GLU A 265 -9.46 8.79 -1.77
CA GLU A 265 -9.69 10.19 -2.08
C GLU A 265 -8.49 11.12 -1.84
N ASN A 266 -8.38 12.18 -2.64
CA ASN A 266 -7.34 13.20 -2.52
C ASN A 266 -5.93 12.58 -2.62
N ALA A 267 -5.59 12.07 -3.80
CA ALA A 267 -4.32 11.42 -4.06
C ALA A 267 -3.52 12.12 -5.16
N GLU A 268 -2.23 12.33 -4.90
CA GLU A 268 -1.24 12.78 -5.87
C GLU A 268 -0.27 11.63 -6.15
N ILE A 269 -0.27 11.13 -7.39
CA ILE A 269 0.54 9.98 -7.80
C ILE A 269 1.50 10.44 -8.90
N HIS A 270 2.80 10.24 -8.70
CA HIS A 270 3.85 10.77 -9.54
C HIS A 270 4.83 9.70 -9.99
N ASP A 271 5.28 9.78 -11.24
CA ASP A 271 6.40 8.98 -11.74
C ASP A 271 6.21 7.47 -11.52
N SER A 272 4.96 7.02 -11.57
CA SER A 272 4.53 5.67 -11.15
C SER A 272 4.27 4.75 -12.35
N LEU A 273 4.21 3.45 -12.09
CA LEU A 273 3.71 2.51 -13.09
C LEU A 273 2.18 2.62 -13.22
N LEU A 274 1.48 2.72 -12.10
CA LEU A 274 0.02 2.64 -12.02
C LEU A 274 -0.55 3.71 -11.08
N GLY A 275 -1.79 4.12 -11.33
CA GLY A 275 -2.51 5.11 -10.51
C GLY A 275 -3.69 4.51 -9.74
N ALA A 276 -4.91 4.69 -10.25
CA ALA A 276 -6.10 4.02 -9.73
C ALA A 276 -6.23 2.64 -10.37
N ARG A 277 -6.03 1.57 -9.59
CA ARG A 277 -5.85 0.22 -10.14
C ARG A 277 -6.84 -0.80 -9.56
N PHE A 278 -7.39 -1.62 -10.45
CA PHE A 278 -8.04 -2.88 -10.12
C PHE A 278 -7.36 -4.03 -10.86
N LYS A 279 -7.05 -5.12 -10.14
CA LYS A 279 -6.42 -6.34 -10.68
C LYS A 279 -7.21 -7.60 -10.27
N GLY A 280 -8.04 -8.11 -11.17
CA GLY A 280 -8.63 -9.44 -11.07
C GLY A 280 -7.63 -10.50 -11.53
N SER A 281 -7.31 -11.48 -10.68
CA SER A 281 -6.38 -12.54 -11.05
C SER A 281 -7.02 -13.50 -12.04
N VAL A 282 -6.34 -13.75 -13.16
CA VAL A 282 -6.78 -14.78 -14.12
C VAL A 282 -6.92 -16.15 -13.42
N GLY A 283 -7.86 -16.97 -13.86
CA GLY A 283 -8.10 -18.29 -13.28
C GLY A 283 -8.84 -18.28 -11.95
N THR A 284 -9.37 -17.12 -11.53
CA THR A 284 -10.02 -16.98 -10.24
C THR A 284 -11.27 -16.12 -10.33
N THR A 285 -12.07 -16.12 -9.26
CA THR A 285 -13.27 -15.27 -9.16
C THR A 285 -13.44 -14.75 -7.75
N CYS A 286 -13.93 -13.52 -7.64
CA CYS A 286 -14.33 -12.91 -6.38
C CYS A 286 -15.39 -11.85 -6.65
N GLN A 287 -15.99 -11.29 -5.60
CA GLN A 287 -16.99 -10.24 -5.71
C GLN A 287 -16.49 -8.97 -5.03
N ILE A 288 -16.37 -7.87 -5.77
CA ILE A 288 -16.06 -6.56 -5.21
C ILE A 288 -17.20 -5.61 -5.55
N SER A 289 -17.66 -4.85 -4.55
CA SER A 289 -18.63 -3.79 -4.80
C SER A 289 -18.27 -2.48 -4.13
N ASP A 290 -18.83 -1.39 -4.65
CA ASP A 290 -18.82 -0.08 -4.00
C ASP A 290 -17.39 0.47 -3.81
N VAL A 291 -16.68 0.63 -4.92
CA VAL A 291 -15.31 1.16 -4.95
C VAL A 291 -15.31 2.54 -5.58
N THR A 292 -14.64 3.51 -4.97
CA THR A 292 -14.54 4.88 -5.50
C THR A 292 -13.10 5.37 -5.41
N TRP A 293 -12.54 5.81 -6.54
CA TRP A 293 -11.36 6.67 -6.58
C TRP A 293 -11.81 8.09 -6.94
N ARG A 294 -11.54 9.08 -6.08
CA ARG A 294 -11.96 10.46 -6.33
C ARG A 294 -10.93 11.53 -6.00
N ASN A 295 -10.91 12.62 -6.76
CA ASN A 295 -9.96 13.74 -6.59
C ASN A 295 -8.50 13.28 -6.73
N PHE A 296 -8.17 12.67 -7.86
CA PHE A 296 -6.81 12.18 -8.13
C PHE A 296 -6.10 13.11 -9.12
N THR A 297 -4.86 13.45 -8.80
CA THR A 297 -3.92 14.02 -9.76
C THR A 297 -2.83 13.00 -10.01
N ILE A 298 -2.77 12.45 -11.23
CA ILE A 298 -1.86 11.38 -11.61
C ILE A 298 -0.93 11.94 -12.69
N THR A 299 0.38 11.98 -12.44
CA THR A 299 1.35 12.66 -13.31
C THR A 299 2.51 11.74 -13.68
N ASN A 300 2.86 11.73 -14.96
CA ASN A 300 3.97 10.93 -15.49
C ASN A 300 3.85 9.43 -15.13
N THR A 301 2.64 8.87 -15.31
CA THR A 301 2.33 7.48 -14.93
C THR A 301 2.04 6.63 -16.16
N ALA A 302 2.59 5.41 -16.23
CA ALA A 302 2.41 4.54 -17.41
C ALA A 302 0.94 4.13 -17.64
N TYR A 303 0.24 3.70 -16.59
CA TYR A 303 -1.16 3.24 -16.63
C TYR A 303 -1.99 3.97 -15.54
N PRO A 304 -2.43 5.22 -15.78
CA PRO A 304 -3.06 6.04 -14.75
C PRO A 304 -4.35 5.48 -14.17
N ILE A 305 -5.30 5.08 -15.02
CA ILE A 305 -6.52 4.37 -14.62
C ILE A 305 -6.46 2.98 -15.25
N HIS A 306 -6.39 1.94 -14.43
CA HIS A 306 -6.11 0.58 -14.88
C HIS A 306 -7.04 -0.42 -14.22
N PHE A 307 -8.06 -0.85 -14.94
CA PHE A 307 -8.97 -1.91 -14.54
C PHE A 307 -8.78 -3.10 -15.47
N ILE A 308 -8.30 -4.22 -14.92
CA ILE A 308 -8.14 -5.47 -15.67
C ILE A 308 -8.62 -6.67 -14.86
N GLU A 309 -9.11 -7.70 -15.56
CA GLU A 309 -9.56 -8.97 -14.97
C GLU A 309 -8.69 -10.18 -15.33
N ASP A 310 -7.63 -9.95 -16.11
CA ASP A 310 -6.71 -10.96 -16.63
C ASP A 310 -5.31 -10.87 -16.00
N TYR A 311 -5.19 -10.31 -14.79
CA TYR A 311 -3.92 -10.09 -14.13
C TYR A 311 -3.15 -11.40 -13.91
N VAL A 312 -1.88 -11.39 -14.31
CA VAL A 312 -0.93 -12.48 -14.09
C VAL A 312 0.21 -12.00 -13.20
N ASP A 313 0.35 -12.64 -12.05
CA ASP A 313 1.55 -12.53 -11.22
C ASP A 313 2.75 -13.13 -11.98
N GLN A 314 3.74 -12.29 -12.26
CA GLN A 314 4.92 -12.65 -13.06
C GLN A 314 5.78 -13.75 -12.44
N GLU A 315 5.74 -13.92 -11.12
CA GLU A 315 6.50 -14.98 -10.42
C GLU A 315 5.79 -16.33 -10.50
N LYS A 316 4.48 -16.33 -10.73
CA LYS A 316 3.65 -17.55 -10.79
C LYS A 316 3.28 -17.95 -12.22
N GLY A 317 3.15 -16.98 -13.11
CA GLY A 317 2.69 -17.19 -14.48
C GLY A 317 1.21 -17.57 -14.60
N ALA A 318 0.81 -17.92 -15.82
CA ALA A 318 -0.57 -18.24 -16.18
C ALA A 318 -0.82 -19.73 -16.52
N ALA A 319 0.22 -20.57 -16.43
CA ALA A 319 0.10 -21.98 -16.79
C ALA A 319 -0.96 -22.69 -15.93
N GLY A 320 -1.89 -23.40 -16.57
CA GLY A 320 -2.96 -24.15 -15.91
C GLY A 320 -4.11 -23.30 -15.35
N LYS A 321 -4.11 -21.99 -15.55
CA LYS A 321 -5.20 -21.10 -15.11
C LYS A 321 -6.33 -21.07 -16.12
N ASP A 322 -7.56 -21.09 -15.63
CA ASP A 322 -8.77 -21.00 -16.45
C ASP A 322 -9.06 -19.53 -16.82
N ALA A 323 -8.67 -19.13 -18.04
CA ALA A 323 -8.89 -17.77 -18.54
C ALA A 323 -10.38 -17.42 -18.73
N SER A 324 -11.30 -18.38 -18.58
CA SER A 324 -12.74 -18.10 -18.57
C SER A 324 -13.24 -17.58 -17.22
N LEU A 325 -12.45 -17.62 -16.15
CA LEU A 325 -12.83 -17.09 -14.84
C LEU A 325 -12.39 -15.63 -14.69
N ALA A 326 -13.26 -14.80 -14.13
CA ALA A 326 -13.01 -13.38 -13.87
C ALA A 326 -13.71 -12.92 -12.57
N ALA A 327 -13.39 -11.70 -12.17
CA ALA A 327 -14.01 -11.04 -11.04
C ALA A 327 -15.47 -10.65 -11.34
N PHE A 328 -16.26 -10.44 -10.30
CA PHE A 328 -17.52 -9.70 -10.40
C PHE A 328 -17.32 -8.37 -9.70
N ALA A 329 -17.22 -7.31 -10.49
CA ALA A 329 -17.04 -5.94 -10.03
C ALA A 329 -18.35 -5.17 -10.21
N LYS A 330 -18.87 -4.58 -9.14
CA LYS A 330 -20.12 -3.83 -9.17
C LYS A 330 -19.98 -2.45 -8.54
N ASN A 331 -20.58 -1.44 -9.16
CA ASN A 331 -20.67 -0.09 -8.60
C ASN A 331 -19.29 0.54 -8.33
N PHE A 332 -18.45 0.59 -9.37
CA PHE A 332 -17.14 1.24 -9.34
C PHE A 332 -17.25 2.68 -9.85
N ARG A 333 -16.59 3.62 -9.18
CA ARG A 333 -16.63 5.04 -9.52
C ARG A 333 -15.22 5.62 -9.66
N TRP A 334 -15.04 6.41 -10.70
CA TRP A 334 -13.88 7.28 -10.89
C TRP A 334 -14.39 8.71 -11.03
N GLU A 335 -14.00 9.60 -10.12
CA GLU A 335 -14.58 10.94 -10.01
C GLU A 335 -13.49 12.00 -9.90
N ASN A 336 -13.51 13.04 -10.74
CA ASN A 336 -12.54 14.13 -10.69
C ASN A 336 -11.08 13.62 -10.72
N ILE A 337 -10.72 12.92 -11.81
CA ILE A 337 -9.36 12.40 -12.02
C ILE A 337 -8.71 13.13 -13.18
N LYS A 338 -7.56 13.74 -12.91
CA LYS A 338 -6.70 14.35 -13.92
C LYS A 338 -5.46 13.49 -14.07
N ALA A 339 -5.30 12.88 -15.24
CA ALA A 339 -4.24 11.94 -15.52
C ALA A 339 -3.36 12.42 -16.69
N HIS A 340 -2.05 12.45 -16.46
CA HIS A 340 -1.02 12.66 -17.46
C HIS A 340 -0.15 11.41 -17.55
N THR A 341 -0.12 10.79 -18.73
CA THR A 341 0.66 9.56 -18.96
C THR A 341 2.16 9.82 -18.98
N GLY A 342 2.94 8.78 -18.68
CA GLY A 342 4.40 8.80 -18.76
C GLY A 342 4.93 8.45 -20.16
N SER A 343 6.19 8.77 -20.41
CA SER A 343 6.88 8.46 -21.68
C SER A 343 7.30 6.99 -21.83
N GLY A 344 7.11 6.18 -20.79
CA GLY A 344 7.43 4.75 -20.76
C GLY A 344 6.25 3.92 -20.24
N LEU A 345 6.25 2.63 -20.57
CA LEU A 345 5.20 1.66 -20.22
C LEU A 345 5.67 0.59 -19.22
N LYS A 346 6.86 0.77 -18.66
CA LYS A 346 7.54 -0.18 -17.78
C LYS A 346 8.36 0.58 -16.74
N ASP A 347 8.54 -0.04 -15.59
CA ASP A 347 9.48 0.36 -14.56
C ASP A 347 10.47 -0.78 -14.29
N GLY A 348 11.26 -0.66 -13.21
CA GLY A 348 12.23 -1.68 -12.83
C GLY A 348 11.62 -3.01 -12.37
N SER A 349 10.31 -3.08 -12.11
CA SER A 349 9.64 -4.31 -11.66
C SER A 349 9.46 -5.34 -12.78
N CYS A 350 9.71 -4.96 -14.03
CA CYS A 350 9.45 -5.78 -15.20
C CYS A 350 10.50 -6.90 -15.38
N THR A 351 10.20 -8.12 -14.93
CA THR A 351 11.11 -9.28 -15.07
C THR A 351 10.68 -10.30 -16.12
N SER A 352 9.45 -10.19 -16.65
CA SER A 352 8.90 -11.07 -17.67
C SER A 352 9.00 -10.48 -19.10
N SER A 353 8.86 -11.35 -20.10
CA SER A 353 8.71 -10.97 -21.51
C SER A 353 7.53 -11.73 -22.15
N PRO A 354 6.43 -11.05 -22.56
CA PRO A 354 6.16 -9.63 -22.40
C PRO A 354 6.14 -9.18 -20.93
N CYS A 355 6.22 -7.87 -20.71
CA CYS A 355 6.19 -7.32 -19.35
C CYS A 355 4.88 -7.64 -18.65
N TRP A 356 4.91 -7.92 -17.35
CA TRP A 356 3.71 -8.28 -16.59
C TRP A 356 2.64 -7.19 -16.61
N SER A 357 3.06 -5.92 -16.68
CA SER A 357 2.18 -4.77 -16.75
C SER A 357 1.65 -4.47 -18.15
N GLN A 358 2.10 -5.21 -19.17
CA GLN A 358 1.69 -4.96 -20.55
C GLN A 358 0.23 -5.38 -20.77
N SER A 359 -0.64 -4.39 -20.94
CA SER A 359 -2.05 -4.59 -21.31
C SER A 359 -2.26 -4.56 -22.83
N LEU A 360 -3.41 -5.07 -23.27
CA LEU A 360 -3.83 -4.98 -24.66
C LEU A 360 -3.82 -3.52 -25.14
N GLY A 361 -3.27 -3.29 -26.33
CA GLY A 361 -3.22 -1.95 -26.91
C GLY A 361 -2.31 -0.97 -26.15
N ALA A 362 -1.41 -1.43 -25.28
CA ALA A 362 -0.53 -0.57 -24.48
C ALA A 362 0.14 0.55 -25.32
N SER A 363 0.01 1.80 -24.88
CA SER A 363 0.50 2.99 -25.59
C SER A 363 0.71 4.13 -24.61
N THR A 364 1.74 4.95 -24.81
CA THR A 364 2.01 6.16 -24.01
C THR A 364 0.98 7.27 -24.22
N LYS A 365 -0.05 7.04 -25.05
CA LYS A 365 -1.21 7.92 -25.20
C LYS A 365 -2.39 7.51 -24.35
N LYS A 366 -2.44 6.26 -23.89
CA LYS A 366 -3.62 5.71 -23.21
C LYS A 366 -3.54 5.93 -21.72
N GLY A 367 -4.45 6.77 -21.21
CA GLY A 367 -4.56 7.09 -19.78
C GLY A 367 -5.55 6.21 -19.03
N LEU A 368 -6.41 5.48 -19.75
CA LEU A 368 -7.48 4.66 -19.18
C LEU A 368 -7.53 3.30 -19.88
N TYR A 369 -7.44 2.25 -19.08
CA TYR A 369 -7.64 0.87 -19.48
C TYR A 369 -8.82 0.31 -18.70
N LEU A 370 -9.90 -0.03 -19.41
CA LEU A 370 -11.08 -0.67 -18.86
C LEU A 370 -11.27 -2.01 -19.57
N MET A 371 -10.62 -3.05 -19.05
CA MET A 371 -10.60 -4.39 -19.63
C MET A 371 -11.48 -5.32 -18.79
N CYS A 372 -12.76 -5.30 -19.12
CA CYS A 372 -13.74 -6.21 -18.56
C CYS A 372 -13.85 -7.47 -19.40
N LYS A 373 -14.19 -8.59 -18.77
CA LYS A 373 -14.55 -9.82 -19.45
C LYS A 373 -15.84 -9.63 -20.24
N ASP A 374 -16.88 -9.10 -19.59
CA ASP A 374 -18.17 -8.75 -20.19
C ASP A 374 -19.02 -7.89 -19.22
N ALA A 375 -20.18 -7.43 -19.69
CA ALA A 375 -21.11 -6.61 -18.92
C ALA A 375 -21.77 -7.34 -17.71
N ALA A 376 -21.73 -8.67 -17.65
CA ALA A 376 -22.20 -9.39 -16.47
C ALA A 376 -21.16 -9.37 -15.34
N HIS A 377 -19.87 -9.27 -15.67
CA HIS A 377 -18.76 -9.19 -14.71
C HIS A 377 -18.49 -7.76 -14.25
N CYS A 378 -18.73 -6.76 -15.11
CA CYS A 378 -18.59 -5.34 -14.77
C CYS A 378 -19.93 -4.61 -14.81
N GLN A 379 -20.50 -4.31 -13.64
CA GLN A 379 -21.83 -3.69 -13.52
C GLN A 379 -21.77 -2.33 -12.83
N ASP A 380 -22.61 -1.38 -13.27
CA ASP A 380 -22.81 -0.07 -12.63
C ASP A 380 -21.53 0.79 -12.51
N PHE A 381 -20.66 0.76 -13.51
CA PHE A 381 -19.45 1.58 -13.53
C PHE A 381 -19.78 3.02 -13.91
N THR A 382 -19.16 3.99 -13.24
CA THR A 382 -19.37 5.42 -13.52
C THR A 382 -18.07 6.20 -13.51
N PHE A 383 -17.91 7.05 -14.51
CA PHE A 383 -16.80 7.98 -14.69
C PHE A 383 -17.37 9.38 -14.74
N LYS A 384 -16.80 10.29 -13.95
CA LYS A 384 -17.24 11.69 -13.88
C LYS A 384 -16.04 12.60 -13.77
N ASP A 385 -16.00 13.70 -14.52
CA ASP A 385 -14.94 14.69 -14.45
C ASP A 385 -13.54 14.07 -14.70
N ILE A 386 -13.39 13.30 -15.79
CA ILE A 386 -12.14 12.62 -16.16
C ILE A 386 -11.40 13.41 -17.24
N THR A 387 -10.15 13.78 -16.96
CA THR A 387 -9.25 14.42 -17.91
C THR A 387 -8.04 13.53 -18.16
N LEU A 388 -7.81 13.15 -19.42
CA LEU A 388 -6.65 12.36 -19.85
C LEU A 388 -5.74 13.20 -20.76
N VAL A 389 -4.44 13.22 -20.45
CA VAL A 389 -3.39 13.88 -21.24
C VAL A 389 -2.31 12.85 -21.57
N ALA A 390 -1.95 12.76 -22.85
CA ALA A 390 -0.88 11.90 -23.33
C ALA A 390 0.50 12.47 -22.94
N ALA A 391 1.54 11.63 -22.92
CA ALA A 391 2.89 12.05 -22.54
C ALA A 391 3.49 13.14 -23.46
N ASP A 392 3.00 13.24 -24.69
CA ASP A 392 3.36 14.27 -25.67
C ASP A 392 2.50 15.55 -25.56
N GLY A 393 1.63 15.63 -24.55
CA GLY A 393 0.70 16.74 -24.31
C GLY A 393 -0.58 16.70 -25.16
N SER A 394 -0.74 15.71 -26.03
CA SER A 394 -1.98 15.53 -26.80
C SER A 394 -3.12 15.00 -25.92
N ALA A 395 -4.33 14.96 -26.46
CA ALA A 395 -5.48 14.39 -25.77
C ALA A 395 -5.23 12.90 -25.49
N GLY A 396 -5.46 12.49 -24.24
CA GLY A 396 -5.30 11.10 -23.84
C GLY A 396 -6.35 10.18 -24.46
N GLU A 397 -5.95 8.93 -24.62
CA GLU A 397 -6.75 7.85 -25.18
C GLU A 397 -7.21 6.88 -24.10
N MET A 398 -8.15 6.03 -24.47
CA MET A 398 -8.63 4.92 -23.67
C MET A 398 -8.63 3.61 -24.48
N GLU A 399 -8.46 2.51 -23.76
CA GLU A 399 -8.74 1.15 -24.23
C GLU A 399 -9.94 0.63 -23.43
N CYS A 400 -10.97 0.16 -24.13
CA CYS A 400 -12.18 -0.36 -23.49
C CYS A 400 -12.56 -1.70 -24.14
N VAL A 401 -12.70 -2.72 -23.31
CA VAL A 401 -13.05 -4.10 -23.71
C VAL A 401 -14.14 -4.63 -22.79
N GLY A 402 -15.12 -5.33 -23.36
CA GLY A 402 -16.19 -6.05 -22.64
C GLY A 402 -17.38 -5.18 -22.24
N LEU A 403 -17.31 -3.86 -22.43
CA LEU A 403 -18.36 -2.89 -22.15
C LEU A 403 -18.71 -2.02 -23.37
N GLU A 404 -18.33 -2.44 -24.57
CA GLU A 404 -18.57 -1.71 -25.80
C GLU A 404 -20.08 -1.43 -25.98
N GLY A 405 -20.43 -0.16 -26.22
CA GLY A 405 -21.82 0.26 -26.37
C GLY A 405 -22.61 0.41 -25.06
N ALA A 406 -22.01 0.16 -23.89
CA ALA A 406 -22.64 0.43 -22.61
C ALA A 406 -22.99 1.92 -22.46
N THR A 407 -24.23 2.21 -22.04
CA THR A 407 -24.72 3.57 -21.78
C THR A 407 -24.64 3.89 -20.29
N GLY A 408 -24.43 5.17 -19.94
CA GLY A 408 -24.46 5.61 -18.54
C GLY A 408 -23.12 5.53 -17.80
N LEU A 409 -22.04 5.08 -18.47
CA LEU A 409 -20.69 5.07 -17.91
C LEU A 409 -20.14 6.48 -17.64
N GLY A 410 -20.66 7.52 -18.29
CA GLY A 410 -20.13 8.89 -18.22
C GLY A 410 -18.91 9.16 -19.13
N ILE A 411 -18.39 8.13 -19.79
CA ILE A 411 -17.41 8.20 -20.87
C ILE A 411 -17.84 7.29 -22.04
N PRO A 412 -17.44 7.57 -23.29
CA PRO A 412 -17.65 6.65 -24.40
C PRO A 412 -16.70 5.44 -24.29
N CYS A 413 -17.20 4.26 -23.89
CA CYS A 413 -16.40 3.01 -23.93
C CYS A 413 -16.02 2.67 -25.39
N THR A 414 -14.86 3.17 -25.82
CA THR A 414 -14.33 3.12 -27.18
C THR A 414 -12.80 3.00 -27.13
N ASN A 415 -12.18 2.63 -28.25
CA ASN A 415 -10.73 2.59 -28.40
C ASN A 415 -10.25 3.84 -29.14
N GLY A 416 -9.60 4.77 -28.43
CA GLY A 416 -9.12 6.03 -29.00
C GLY A 416 -9.25 7.21 -28.04
N THR A 417 -9.24 8.44 -28.58
CA THR A 417 -9.29 9.67 -27.80
C THR A 417 -10.58 9.80 -26.99
N LEU A 418 -10.46 10.23 -25.73
CA LEU A 418 -11.63 10.54 -24.91
C LEU A 418 -12.30 11.84 -25.38
N THR A 419 -13.38 11.75 -26.16
CA THR A 419 -14.05 12.91 -26.79
C THR A 419 -15.29 13.43 -26.03
N GLY A 420 -15.57 12.94 -24.81
CA GLY A 420 -16.86 13.19 -24.15
C GLY A 420 -16.91 13.16 -22.63
N GLY A 421 -15.78 13.09 -21.93
CA GLY A 421 -15.74 13.26 -20.47
C GLY A 421 -15.63 14.75 -20.13
N LYS A 422 -16.64 15.32 -19.46
CA LYS A 422 -16.46 16.58 -18.73
C LYS A 422 -16.51 16.32 -17.26
#